data_AF-A0A8H4LA86-F1
#
_entry.id   AF-A0A8H4LA86-F1
#
_cell.length_a   1.000
_cell.length_b   1.000
_cell.length_c   1.000
_cell.angle_alpha   90.00
_cell.angle_beta   90.00
_cell.angle_gamma   90.00
#
_symmetry.space_group_name_H-M   'P 1'
#
loop_
_entity.id
_entity.type
_entity.pdbx_description
1 polymer ?
#
loop_
_entity_poly.entity_id
_entity_poly.type
_entity_poly.pdbx_seq_one_letter_code
_entity_poly.pdbx_strand_id
1 'polypeptide(L)'
;MWVSGSINVPGSPQSKDEGGYPYIDNNETPGCDRDGINCYPLKWKTVAEKYEEAGVSWGVYQDADNFDDNPYAWFEQFQDSQKGSSLHEKGMTGFSLDTFYSQAANGTLPEVSYIVGPMQLSEHPPYSPHDGSWLQKKIAEAVINSPKYPKTVLMVSYDETGGWADHVNPYHAPDGTPGEWIDDPYGAAGRTAIGPGFRVPFYIVSPFTRGGAVYTEYSDHTSQLLFIEKWQAAKGRDVKTDEIVPWRRDNMANLVNAFDFDNPDYSVPGLPQAPEPHRNSKGEYDGSSHCASLHLAEKGFKPVRGLLTEGRTLTLEASGQALTASSSRGAVVLSAAGRDHDNVQQGWVIHAVEIGGNEFTISSADTGLYICDNLKLCNAAGKAVIFVVDFAPSKGHSLKLKDVNSYLAADRKKALTWQKRQAFWSIFSVTY
;
A
#
# COMPACT_ATOMS: atom_id res chain seq x y z
N MET A 1 8.02 -13.81 8.87
CA MET A 1 8.32 -13.87 10.32
C MET A 1 7.17 -14.41 11.18
N TRP A 2 5.96 -13.85 11.16
CA TRP A 2 4.88 -14.25 12.08
C TRP A 2 4.25 -15.64 11.82
N VAL A 3 4.44 -16.24 10.63
CA VAL A 3 3.94 -17.60 10.32
C VAL A 3 4.93 -18.72 10.64
N SER A 4 6.20 -18.40 10.89
CA SER A 4 7.27 -19.41 10.97
C SER A 4 8.37 -19.05 11.96
N GLY A 5 8.77 -17.78 12.03
CA GLY A 5 9.79 -17.27 12.96
C GLY A 5 11.10 -16.85 12.30
N SER A 6 11.26 -17.04 11.00
CA SER A 6 12.49 -16.73 10.26
C SER A 6 12.19 -16.39 8.79
N ILE A 7 13.19 -15.84 8.11
CA ILE A 7 13.24 -15.64 6.65
C ILE A 7 14.43 -16.36 6.01
N ASN A 8 15.05 -17.30 6.75
CA ASN A 8 16.21 -18.10 6.34
C ASN A 8 17.46 -17.27 6.00
N VAL A 9 17.85 -16.39 6.91
CA VAL A 9 19.11 -15.61 6.83
C VAL A 9 20.30 -16.54 7.09
N PRO A 10 21.50 -16.30 6.51
CA PRO A 10 22.70 -17.06 6.83
C PRO A 10 22.93 -17.27 8.33
N GLY A 11 22.93 -18.53 8.76
CA GLY A 11 23.08 -18.92 10.16
C GLY A 11 21.77 -19.07 10.94
N SER A 12 20.62 -18.89 10.29
CA SER A 12 19.31 -19.33 10.80
C SER A 12 19.25 -20.87 10.95
N PRO A 13 18.25 -21.40 11.68
CA PRO A 13 18.05 -22.86 11.83
C PRO A 13 17.80 -23.61 10.52
N GLN A 14 17.26 -22.92 9.51
CA GLN A 14 16.94 -23.47 8.20
C GLN A 14 18.19 -23.62 7.32
N SER A 15 18.14 -24.52 6.35
CA SER A 15 19.17 -24.65 5.31
C SER A 15 18.82 -23.85 4.05
N LYS A 16 19.84 -23.45 3.29
CA LYS A 16 19.68 -22.62 2.08
C LYS A 16 18.71 -23.22 1.04
N ASP A 17 18.62 -24.54 0.95
CA ASP A 17 17.75 -25.26 0.01
C ASP A 17 16.26 -25.27 0.40
N GLU A 18 15.94 -24.78 1.61
CA GLU A 18 14.56 -24.60 2.08
C GLU A 18 13.91 -23.29 1.61
N GLY A 19 14.57 -22.52 0.73
CA GLY A 19 14.03 -21.27 0.18
C GLY A 19 14.46 -20.02 0.95
N GLY A 20 14.03 -18.84 0.51
CA GLY A 20 14.52 -17.55 0.98
C GLY A 20 16.02 -17.39 0.69
N TYR A 21 16.78 -16.98 1.71
CA TYR A 21 18.24 -16.83 1.74
C TYR A 21 18.85 -15.86 0.70
N PRO A 22 19.69 -14.89 1.10
CA PRO A 22 19.92 -14.41 2.46
C PRO A 22 18.84 -13.41 2.91
N TYR A 23 17.89 -13.09 2.03
CA TYR A 23 16.71 -12.26 2.24
C TYR A 23 15.53 -12.83 1.45
N ILE A 24 14.35 -12.23 1.63
CA ILE A 24 13.15 -12.45 0.84
C ILE A 24 12.71 -11.13 0.18
N ASP A 25 12.09 -11.19 -1.00
CA ASP A 25 11.49 -10.03 -1.66
C ASP A 25 10.02 -10.28 -2.05
N ASN A 26 9.35 -9.23 -2.50
CA ASN A 26 7.94 -9.25 -2.88
C ASN A 26 7.71 -9.71 -4.34
N ASN A 27 8.72 -10.21 -5.04
CA ASN A 27 8.54 -10.72 -6.41
C ASN A 27 8.06 -12.17 -6.41
N GLU A 28 8.41 -12.94 -5.37
CA GLU A 28 7.77 -14.22 -4.98
C GLU A 28 7.65 -15.25 -6.12
N THR A 29 8.54 -15.13 -7.10
CA THR A 29 8.48 -15.91 -8.32
C THR A 29 9.05 -17.31 -8.05
N PRO A 30 8.35 -18.40 -8.40
CA PRO A 30 8.87 -19.74 -8.22
C PRO A 30 10.24 -19.91 -8.87
N GLY A 31 11.19 -20.46 -8.12
CA GLY A 31 12.60 -20.51 -8.48
C GLY A 31 13.44 -19.60 -7.60
N CYS A 32 14.62 -19.21 -8.08
CA CYS A 32 15.54 -18.33 -7.36
C CYS A 32 15.95 -17.17 -8.26
N ASP A 33 16.28 -16.06 -7.63
CA ASP A 33 17.03 -14.99 -8.28
C ASP A 33 18.47 -15.42 -8.61
N ARG A 34 19.19 -14.52 -9.28
CA ARG A 34 20.58 -14.75 -9.67
C ARG A 34 21.42 -15.17 -8.46
N ASP A 35 22.30 -16.15 -8.66
CA ASP A 35 23.20 -16.68 -7.63
C ASP A 35 22.50 -17.48 -6.51
N GLY A 36 21.23 -17.87 -6.75
CA GLY A 36 20.47 -18.74 -5.87
C GLY A 36 20.11 -18.04 -4.56
N ILE A 37 19.68 -16.79 -4.67
CA ILE A 37 19.16 -15.99 -3.57
C ILE A 37 17.64 -15.86 -3.73
N ASN A 38 16.95 -15.52 -2.63
CA ASN A 38 15.52 -15.22 -2.64
C ASN A 38 14.68 -16.31 -3.32
N CYS A 39 14.85 -17.56 -2.88
CA CYS A 39 14.27 -18.72 -3.52
C CYS A 39 12.85 -19.04 -3.01
N TYR A 40 11.91 -19.29 -3.92
CA TYR A 40 10.56 -19.78 -3.59
C TYR A 40 10.28 -21.13 -4.28
N PRO A 41 9.43 -22.00 -3.69
CA PRO A 41 8.72 -21.81 -2.43
C PRO A 41 9.59 -22.00 -1.18
N LEU A 42 9.09 -21.51 -0.05
CA LEU A 42 9.68 -21.72 1.29
C LEU A 42 9.27 -23.10 1.81
N LYS A 43 10.17 -23.83 2.47
CA LYS A 43 9.94 -25.26 2.80
C LYS A 43 10.06 -25.62 4.27
N TRP A 44 10.58 -24.73 5.10
CA TRP A 44 10.65 -24.96 6.53
C TRP A 44 9.25 -24.94 7.16
N LYS A 45 9.16 -25.48 8.37
CA LYS A 45 7.87 -25.71 9.02
C LYS A 45 7.22 -24.40 9.48
N THR A 46 5.91 -24.32 9.35
CA THR A 46 5.12 -23.18 9.86
C THR A 46 4.49 -23.47 11.21
N VAL A 47 4.06 -22.41 11.91
CA VAL A 47 3.34 -22.57 13.18
C VAL A 47 1.94 -23.16 12.99
N ALA A 48 1.33 -23.00 11.82
CA ALA A 48 0.06 -23.64 11.48
C ALA A 48 0.15 -25.17 11.51
N GLU A 49 1.24 -25.75 11.01
CA GLU A 49 1.48 -27.19 11.10
C GLU A 49 1.67 -27.64 12.56
N LYS A 50 2.36 -26.84 13.38
CA LYS A 50 2.46 -27.08 14.84
C LYS A 50 1.08 -27.01 15.52
N TYR A 51 0.21 -26.11 15.08
CA TYR A 51 -1.17 -26.02 15.56
C TYR A 51 -1.99 -27.25 15.19
N GLU A 52 -1.89 -27.74 13.94
CA GLU A 52 -2.55 -28.98 13.51
C GLU A 52 -2.09 -30.18 14.33
N GLU A 53 -0.77 -30.35 14.52
CA GLU A 53 -0.19 -31.44 15.31
C GLU A 53 -0.66 -31.43 16.77
N ALA A 54 -0.79 -30.24 17.36
CA ALA A 54 -1.21 -30.07 18.74
C ALA A 54 -2.74 -29.99 18.91
N GLY A 55 -3.54 -30.09 17.84
CA GLY A 55 -5.00 -29.98 17.90
C GLY A 55 -5.48 -28.60 18.35
N VAL A 56 -4.80 -27.54 17.91
CA VAL A 56 -5.14 -26.14 18.17
C VAL A 56 -5.99 -25.62 17.01
N SER A 57 -7.17 -25.09 17.30
CA SER A 57 -7.98 -24.50 16.22
C SER A 57 -7.37 -23.18 15.78
N TRP A 58 -7.19 -23.02 14.47
CA TRP A 58 -6.66 -21.80 13.86
C TRP A 58 -7.33 -21.50 12.52
N GLY A 59 -7.12 -20.29 12.01
CA GLY A 59 -7.52 -19.90 10.66
C GLY A 59 -7.11 -18.48 10.29
N VAL A 60 -7.04 -18.22 8.99
CA VAL A 60 -6.81 -16.90 8.40
C VAL A 60 -8.13 -16.33 7.91
N TYR A 61 -8.43 -15.10 8.32
CA TYR A 61 -9.55 -14.30 7.83
C TYR A 61 -9.00 -13.22 6.91
N GLN A 62 -9.40 -13.22 5.65
CA GLN A 62 -8.83 -12.38 4.61
C GLN A 62 -9.86 -12.04 3.52
N ASP A 63 -9.58 -11.00 2.74
CA ASP A 63 -10.30 -10.70 1.49
C ASP A 63 -9.64 -11.42 0.30
N ALA A 64 -10.28 -11.43 -0.85
CA ALA A 64 -9.73 -11.99 -2.08
C ALA A 64 -8.48 -11.24 -2.55
N ASP A 65 -8.44 -9.92 -2.34
CA ASP A 65 -7.26 -9.08 -2.51
C ASP A 65 -6.74 -8.65 -1.14
N ASN A 66 -5.89 -9.49 -0.58
CA ASN A 66 -5.25 -9.33 0.72
C ASN A 66 -3.86 -8.67 0.63
N PHE A 67 -3.53 -8.09 -0.53
CA PHE A 67 -2.26 -7.41 -0.79
C PHE A 67 -1.00 -8.27 -0.61
N ASP A 68 -1.11 -9.59 -0.74
CA ASP A 68 -0.03 -10.56 -0.50
C ASP A 68 0.39 -10.68 0.97
N ASP A 69 -0.37 -10.10 1.90
CA ASP A 69 -0.06 -10.08 3.33
C ASP A 69 -0.38 -11.42 4.04
N ASN A 70 -0.59 -12.51 3.27
CA ASN A 70 -0.74 -13.87 3.79
C ASN A 70 0.46 -14.74 3.38
N PRO A 71 1.53 -14.77 4.19
CA PRO A 71 2.77 -15.49 3.88
C PRO A 71 2.61 -17.00 3.80
N TYR A 72 1.50 -17.59 4.26
CA TYR A 72 1.29 -19.03 4.10
C TYR A 72 1.29 -19.42 2.61
N ALA A 73 0.87 -18.51 1.71
CA ALA A 73 0.90 -18.74 0.27
C ALA A 73 2.31 -18.95 -0.30
N TRP A 74 3.34 -18.54 0.41
CA TRP A 74 4.73 -18.64 -0.02
C TRP A 74 5.37 -20.01 0.28
N PHE A 75 4.70 -20.84 1.09
CA PHE A 75 5.23 -22.11 1.58
C PHE A 75 4.77 -23.30 0.72
N GLU A 76 5.70 -24.20 0.39
CA GLU A 76 5.48 -25.37 -0.47
C GLU A 76 4.34 -26.25 0.04
N GLN A 77 4.31 -26.52 1.34
CA GLN A 77 3.28 -27.34 1.98
C GLN A 77 1.87 -26.74 1.89
N PHE A 78 1.76 -25.42 1.67
CA PHE A 78 0.48 -24.73 1.45
C PHE A 78 0.14 -24.67 -0.04
N GLN A 79 1.12 -24.42 -0.90
CA GLN A 79 0.94 -24.44 -2.37
C GLN A 79 0.50 -25.83 -2.86
N ASP A 80 1.10 -26.90 -2.32
CA ASP A 80 0.81 -28.29 -2.67
C ASP A 80 -0.38 -28.88 -1.89
N SER A 81 -0.96 -28.11 -0.96
CA SER A 81 -2.07 -28.57 -0.13
C SER A 81 -3.30 -28.89 -0.99
N GLN A 82 -3.90 -30.06 -0.73
CA GLN A 82 -5.08 -30.50 -1.47
C GLN A 82 -6.31 -29.71 -1.02
N LYS A 83 -7.20 -29.40 -1.97
CA LYS A 83 -8.52 -28.82 -1.66
C LYS A 83 -9.26 -29.70 -0.64
N GLY A 84 -9.84 -29.09 0.38
CA GLY A 84 -10.48 -29.78 1.51
C GLY A 84 -9.51 -30.20 2.63
N SER A 85 -8.19 -30.06 2.46
CA SER A 85 -7.24 -30.26 3.56
C SER A 85 -7.24 -29.06 4.52
N SER A 86 -6.83 -29.31 5.76
CA SER A 86 -6.83 -28.29 6.82
C SER A 86 -5.96 -27.07 6.48
N LEU A 87 -4.75 -27.29 5.95
CA LEU A 87 -3.84 -26.21 5.53
C LEU A 87 -4.43 -25.40 4.38
N HIS A 88 -5.06 -26.08 3.40
CA HIS A 88 -5.69 -25.40 2.27
C HIS A 88 -6.89 -24.54 2.71
N GLU A 89 -7.84 -25.12 3.45
CA GLU A 89 -9.07 -24.42 3.81
C GLU A 89 -8.82 -23.28 4.81
N LYS A 90 -7.91 -23.47 5.78
CA LYS A 90 -7.69 -22.48 6.84
C LYS A 90 -6.62 -21.45 6.52
N GLY A 91 -5.63 -21.80 5.69
CA GLY A 91 -4.46 -20.96 5.40
C GLY A 91 -4.44 -20.38 3.99
N MET A 92 -4.89 -21.13 2.98
CA MET A 92 -4.89 -20.68 1.58
C MET A 92 -6.20 -20.03 1.17
N THR A 93 -7.30 -20.78 1.22
CA THR A 93 -8.64 -20.22 1.02
C THR A 93 -8.95 -19.23 2.15
N GLY A 94 -8.75 -19.67 3.40
CA GLY A 94 -9.11 -18.89 4.58
C GLY A 94 -10.62 -18.65 4.68
N PHE A 95 -10.99 -17.63 5.43
CA PHE A 95 -12.37 -17.23 5.68
C PHE A 95 -12.58 -15.75 5.38
N SER A 96 -13.80 -15.34 5.03
CA SER A 96 -14.10 -13.92 4.84
C SER A 96 -14.14 -13.15 6.17
N LEU A 97 -13.95 -11.83 6.12
CA LEU A 97 -14.17 -10.96 7.28
C LEU A 97 -15.62 -11.03 7.80
N ASP A 98 -16.62 -11.26 6.94
CA ASP A 98 -18.00 -11.51 7.39
C ASP A 98 -18.11 -12.78 8.24
N THR A 99 -17.32 -13.81 7.90
CA THR A 99 -17.23 -15.04 8.71
C THR A 99 -16.57 -14.75 10.05
N PHE A 100 -15.52 -13.91 10.08
CA PHE A 100 -14.91 -13.44 11.33
C PHE A 100 -15.96 -12.76 12.22
N TYR A 101 -16.69 -11.76 11.70
CA TYR A 101 -17.70 -11.03 12.47
C TYR A 101 -18.81 -11.95 13.00
N SER A 102 -19.29 -12.87 12.18
CA SER A 102 -20.29 -13.86 12.58
C SER A 102 -19.78 -14.79 13.69
N GLN A 103 -18.57 -15.33 13.55
CA GLN A 103 -17.98 -16.22 14.54
C GLN A 103 -17.62 -15.49 15.83
N ALA A 104 -17.18 -14.23 15.75
CA ALA A 104 -16.94 -13.39 16.92
C ALA A 104 -18.25 -13.18 17.71
N ALA A 105 -19.33 -12.80 17.03
CA ALA A 105 -20.65 -12.61 17.64
C ALA A 105 -21.19 -13.90 18.29
N ASN A 106 -20.93 -15.06 17.67
CA ASN A 106 -21.36 -16.36 18.18
C ASN A 106 -20.39 -16.99 19.21
N GLY A 107 -19.22 -16.38 19.44
CA GLY A 107 -18.19 -16.93 20.32
C GLY A 107 -17.55 -18.22 19.83
N THR A 108 -17.50 -18.42 18.51
CA THR A 108 -17.00 -19.63 17.84
C THR A 108 -15.71 -19.40 17.06
N LEU A 109 -15.03 -18.27 17.28
CA LEU A 109 -13.68 -18.06 16.71
C LEU A 109 -12.72 -19.19 17.11
N PRO A 110 -11.79 -19.60 16.23
CA PRO A 110 -10.67 -20.44 16.56
C PRO A 110 -9.81 -19.85 17.68
N GLU A 111 -8.99 -20.70 18.30
CA GLU A 111 -8.06 -20.27 19.35
C GLU A 111 -7.01 -19.30 18.80
N VAL A 112 -6.51 -19.52 17.58
CA VAL A 112 -5.59 -18.61 16.90
C VAL A 112 -6.25 -18.10 15.61
N SER A 113 -6.64 -16.83 15.60
CA SER A 113 -7.27 -16.19 14.44
C SER A 113 -6.34 -15.12 13.87
N TYR A 114 -5.88 -15.31 12.63
CA TYR A 114 -5.11 -14.30 11.90
C TYR A 114 -6.04 -13.49 11.03
N ILE A 115 -5.89 -12.16 11.01
CA ILE A 115 -6.74 -11.27 10.24
C ILE A 115 -5.85 -10.49 9.30
N VAL A 116 -6.09 -10.64 8.00
CA VAL A 116 -5.39 -9.92 6.93
C VAL A 116 -6.42 -9.01 6.26
N GLY A 117 -6.17 -7.70 6.29
CA GLY A 117 -7.08 -6.73 5.72
C GLY A 117 -7.11 -6.76 4.19
N PRO A 118 -8.17 -6.27 3.55
CA PRO A 118 -8.13 -5.99 2.12
C PRO A 118 -7.11 -4.89 1.82
N MET A 119 -6.48 -4.95 0.65
CA MET A 119 -5.49 -3.98 0.16
C MET A 119 -5.90 -2.52 0.42
N GLN A 120 -7.16 -2.16 0.16
CA GLN A 120 -7.61 -0.77 0.24
C GLN A 120 -7.72 -0.23 1.68
N LEU A 121 -7.66 -1.12 2.68
CA LEU A 121 -7.73 -0.82 4.10
C LEU A 121 -6.43 -1.20 4.84
N SER A 122 -5.35 -1.54 4.13
CA SER A 122 -4.09 -1.99 4.73
C SER A 122 -3.24 -0.85 5.31
N GLU A 123 -3.57 0.40 4.98
CA GLU A 123 -2.75 1.60 5.27
C GLU A 123 -1.43 1.68 4.49
N HIS A 124 -1.15 0.70 3.62
CA HIS A 124 0.00 0.78 2.73
C HIS A 124 -0.20 1.90 1.70
N PRO A 125 0.78 2.80 1.45
CA PRO A 125 0.64 3.84 0.44
C PRO A 125 0.24 3.26 -0.94
N PRO A 126 -0.76 3.85 -1.64
CA PRO A 126 -1.38 5.15 -1.39
C PRO A 126 -2.60 5.12 -0.44
N TYR A 127 -2.89 3.99 0.21
CA TYR A 127 -4.05 3.83 1.09
C TYR A 127 -3.88 4.59 2.40
N SER A 128 -4.97 5.18 2.88
CA SER A 128 -4.91 6.11 4.01
C SER A 128 -4.98 5.38 5.36
N PRO A 129 -4.20 5.83 6.37
CA PRO A 129 -4.37 5.37 7.76
C PRO A 129 -5.79 5.63 8.31
N HIS A 130 -6.48 6.64 7.78
CA HIS A 130 -7.87 6.90 8.13
C HIS A 130 -8.77 5.71 7.77
N ASP A 131 -8.63 5.17 6.55
CA ASP A 131 -9.47 4.07 6.08
C ASP A 131 -9.12 2.75 6.80
N GLY A 132 -7.83 2.47 7.03
CA GLY A 132 -7.42 1.29 7.81
C GLY A 132 -7.85 1.34 9.28
N SER A 133 -7.87 2.53 9.90
CA SER A 133 -8.39 2.70 11.26
C SER A 133 -9.86 2.26 11.41
N TRP A 134 -10.66 2.35 10.33
CA TRP A 134 -12.02 1.83 10.33
C TRP A 134 -12.03 0.31 10.44
N LEU A 135 -11.20 -0.40 9.68
CA LEU A 135 -11.10 -1.85 9.78
C LEU A 135 -10.66 -2.26 11.18
N GLN A 136 -9.61 -1.63 11.73
CA GLN A 136 -9.15 -1.89 13.08
C GLN A 136 -10.26 -1.69 14.13
N LYS A 137 -11.07 -0.63 13.98
CA LYS A 137 -12.25 -0.40 14.83
C LYS A 137 -13.26 -1.53 14.68
N LYS A 138 -13.60 -1.96 13.46
CA LYS A 138 -14.57 -3.05 13.22
C LYS A 138 -14.11 -4.37 13.84
N ILE A 139 -12.83 -4.70 13.73
CA ILE A 139 -12.24 -5.89 14.37
C ILE A 139 -12.31 -5.77 15.90
N ALA A 140 -11.90 -4.63 16.46
CA ALA A 140 -11.96 -4.39 17.90
C ALA A 140 -13.40 -4.48 18.43
N GLU A 141 -14.39 -3.86 17.75
CA GLU A 141 -15.80 -3.95 18.10
C GLU A 141 -16.31 -5.40 18.09
N ALA A 142 -15.93 -6.19 17.10
CA ALA A 142 -16.33 -7.60 17.02
C ALA A 142 -15.77 -8.42 18.20
N VAL A 143 -14.51 -8.16 18.57
CA VAL A 143 -13.87 -8.85 19.70
C VAL A 143 -14.46 -8.41 21.04
N ILE A 144 -14.59 -7.11 21.31
CA ILE A 144 -15.06 -6.63 22.63
C ILE A 144 -16.55 -6.91 22.88
N ASN A 145 -17.35 -7.06 21.83
CA ASN A 145 -18.76 -7.44 21.93
C ASN A 145 -18.97 -8.97 21.88
N SER A 146 -17.92 -9.75 21.66
CA SER A 146 -18.03 -11.22 21.64
C SER A 146 -18.36 -11.76 23.04
N PRO A 147 -19.17 -12.83 23.16
CA PRO A 147 -19.32 -13.55 24.42
C PRO A 147 -17.99 -14.18 24.92
N LYS A 148 -16.95 -14.21 24.08
CA LYS A 148 -15.60 -14.67 24.44
C LYS A 148 -14.65 -13.55 24.87
N TYR A 149 -15.04 -12.27 24.79
CA TYR A 149 -14.20 -11.13 25.20
C TYR A 149 -13.46 -11.33 26.54
N PRO A 150 -14.09 -11.87 27.61
CA PRO A 150 -13.41 -12.12 28.89
C PRO A 150 -12.20 -13.06 28.82
N LYS A 151 -11.97 -13.73 27.69
CA LYS A 151 -10.91 -14.74 27.49
C LYS A 151 -10.12 -14.50 26.19
N THR A 152 -10.24 -13.31 25.60
CA THR A 152 -9.62 -13.00 24.31
C THR A 152 -8.52 -11.95 24.46
N VAL A 153 -7.47 -12.13 23.67
CA VAL A 153 -6.41 -11.16 23.43
C VAL A 153 -6.49 -10.80 21.95
N LEU A 154 -6.70 -9.53 21.63
CA LEU A 154 -6.51 -9.00 20.28
C LEU A 154 -5.16 -8.29 20.22
N MET A 155 -4.26 -8.77 19.37
CA MET A 155 -3.01 -8.11 19.05
C MET A 155 -3.15 -7.45 17.69
N VAL A 156 -2.79 -6.17 17.59
CA VAL A 156 -2.67 -5.48 16.30
C VAL A 156 -1.22 -5.14 16.10
N SER A 157 -0.70 -5.57 14.95
CA SER A 157 0.68 -5.43 14.52
C SER A 157 0.70 -4.89 13.10
N TYR A 158 1.71 -4.09 12.79
CA TYR A 158 2.07 -3.73 11.42
C TYR A 158 3.22 -4.63 10.97
N ASP A 159 3.32 -4.90 9.68
CA ASP A 159 4.38 -5.73 9.09
C ASP A 159 5.68 -4.92 8.90
N GLU A 160 5.56 -3.67 8.44
CA GLU A 160 6.68 -2.76 8.18
C GLU A 160 6.34 -1.27 8.49
N THR A 161 7.20 -0.33 8.07
CA THR A 161 7.15 1.08 8.50
C THR A 161 6.65 2.08 7.46
N GLY A 162 6.25 1.64 6.27
CA GLY A 162 5.92 2.45 5.10
C GLY A 162 7.08 3.28 4.55
N GLY A 163 8.32 3.03 5.01
CA GLY A 163 9.47 3.90 4.77
C GLY A 163 9.46 5.21 5.58
N TRP A 164 8.60 5.34 6.59
CA TRP A 164 8.57 6.49 7.48
C TRP A 164 9.75 6.48 8.45
N ALA A 165 10.31 7.66 8.74
CA ALA A 165 11.45 7.78 9.65
C ALA A 165 11.03 7.52 11.12
N ASP A 166 11.76 6.65 11.81
CA ASP A 166 11.71 6.52 13.27
C ASP A 166 13.03 7.02 13.88
N HIS A 167 12.95 7.59 15.09
CA HIS A 167 14.10 8.19 15.79
C HIS A 167 14.91 7.18 16.62
N VAL A 168 14.38 5.96 16.81
CA VAL A 168 15.00 4.91 17.60
C VAL A 168 15.84 4.04 16.68
N ASN A 169 17.13 3.92 17.02
CA ASN A 169 17.98 2.92 16.40
C ASN A 169 17.50 1.52 16.84
N PRO A 170 17.23 0.61 15.88
CA PRO A 170 16.77 -0.72 16.24
C PRO A 170 17.78 -1.50 17.08
N TYR A 171 17.26 -2.41 17.91
CA TYR A 171 18.06 -3.23 18.82
C TYR A 171 18.62 -4.45 18.10
N HIS A 172 19.80 -4.30 17.48
CA HIS A 172 20.45 -5.37 16.73
C HIS A 172 21.31 -6.31 17.58
N ALA A 173 21.47 -7.54 17.11
CA ALA A 173 22.47 -8.47 17.62
C ALA A 173 23.91 -7.98 17.33
N PRO A 174 24.92 -8.41 18.12
CA PRO A 174 26.32 -8.16 17.79
C PRO A 174 26.69 -8.65 16.38
N ASP A 175 27.60 -7.94 15.69
CA ASP A 175 28.07 -8.35 14.36
C ASP A 175 28.65 -9.78 14.39
N GLY A 176 28.26 -10.57 13.38
CA GLY A 176 28.63 -11.97 13.25
C GLY A 176 27.69 -12.95 13.94
N THR A 177 26.64 -12.46 14.61
CA THR A 177 25.61 -13.33 15.18
C THR A 177 24.91 -14.13 14.07
N PRO A 178 24.88 -15.47 14.15
CA PRO A 178 24.21 -16.31 13.15
C PRO A 178 22.72 -15.96 12.99
N GLY A 179 22.25 -15.84 11.75
CA GLY A 179 20.85 -15.53 11.43
C GLY A 179 20.47 -14.04 11.56
N GLU A 180 21.43 -13.17 11.90
CA GLU A 180 21.16 -11.75 12.21
C GLU A 180 21.89 -10.77 11.30
N TRP A 181 22.90 -11.24 10.56
CA TRP A 181 23.76 -10.41 9.71
C TRP A 181 23.91 -11.03 8.33
N ILE A 182 23.96 -10.16 7.31
CA ILE A 182 24.19 -10.54 5.92
C ILE A 182 25.34 -9.72 5.33
N ASP A 183 26.02 -10.31 4.36
CA ASP A 183 26.80 -9.56 3.39
C ASP A 183 25.89 -9.37 2.17
N ASP A 184 25.49 -8.12 1.89
CA ASP A 184 24.56 -7.78 0.80
C ASP A 184 25.09 -8.33 -0.54
N PRO A 185 24.35 -9.24 -1.21
CA PRO A 185 24.80 -9.84 -2.46
C PRO A 185 24.97 -8.83 -3.61
N TYR A 186 24.33 -7.65 -3.52
CA TYR A 186 24.48 -6.57 -4.48
C TYR A 186 25.54 -5.54 -4.08
N GLY A 187 26.07 -5.62 -2.86
CA GLY A 187 27.13 -4.76 -2.33
C GLY A 187 26.71 -3.30 -2.09
N ALA A 188 25.42 -2.95 -2.17
CA ALA A 188 24.93 -1.60 -1.94
C ALA A 188 24.97 -1.22 -0.46
N ALA A 189 24.61 -2.14 0.43
CA ALA A 189 24.66 -1.97 1.88
C ALA A 189 25.93 -2.55 2.51
N GLY A 190 26.68 -3.39 1.79
CA GLY A 190 27.82 -4.12 2.34
C GLY A 190 27.39 -5.10 3.43
N ARG A 191 28.14 -5.17 4.53
CA ARG A 191 27.79 -5.99 5.69
C ARG A 191 26.79 -5.26 6.57
N THR A 192 25.60 -5.83 6.77
CA THR A 192 24.51 -5.17 7.51
C THR A 192 23.71 -6.16 8.36
N ALA A 193 23.09 -5.64 9.41
CA ALA A 193 22.10 -6.37 10.19
C ALA A 193 20.82 -6.56 9.36
N ILE A 194 20.15 -7.69 9.55
CA ILE A 194 18.85 -7.99 8.93
C ILE A 194 17.67 -7.57 9.83
N GLY A 195 17.93 -7.37 11.12
CA GLY A 195 16.98 -6.82 12.08
C GLY A 195 17.38 -7.09 13.54
N PRO A 196 16.46 -6.94 14.50
CA PRO A 196 15.11 -6.36 14.37
C PRO A 196 15.15 -5.02 13.62
N GLY A 197 14.19 -4.80 12.73
CA GLY A 197 14.14 -3.60 11.88
C GLY A 197 13.59 -2.38 12.62
N PHE A 198 13.19 -1.37 11.85
CA PHE A 198 12.55 -0.17 12.41
C PHE A 198 11.33 -0.50 13.27
N ARG A 199 11.09 0.32 14.30
CA ARG A 199 9.95 0.14 15.19
C ARG A 199 8.64 0.38 14.44
N VAL A 200 7.68 -0.50 14.68
CA VAL A 200 6.30 -0.39 14.20
C VAL A 200 5.32 -0.21 15.37
N PRO A 201 4.12 0.35 15.16
CA PRO A 201 3.07 0.30 16.17
C PRO A 201 2.68 -1.14 16.50
N PHE A 202 2.48 -1.41 17.78
CA PHE A 202 1.95 -2.68 18.27
C PHE A 202 1.11 -2.41 19.51
N TYR A 203 -0.10 -2.95 19.57
CA TYR A 203 -0.96 -2.78 20.73
C TYR A 203 -1.83 -4.01 20.99
N ILE A 204 -2.17 -4.19 22.26
CA ILE A 204 -2.92 -5.33 22.77
C ILE A 204 -4.21 -4.84 23.40
N VAL A 205 -5.35 -5.33 22.89
CA VAL A 205 -6.68 -5.09 23.44
C VAL A 205 -7.17 -6.35 24.15
N SER A 206 -7.25 -6.29 25.48
CA SER A 206 -7.71 -7.41 26.31
C SER A 206 -8.20 -6.93 27.69
N PRO A 207 -9.08 -7.68 28.38
CA PRO A 207 -9.39 -7.43 29.79
C PRO A 207 -8.16 -7.42 30.70
N PHE A 208 -7.11 -8.14 30.30
CA PHE A 208 -5.87 -8.30 31.04
C PHE A 208 -4.84 -7.17 30.78
N THR A 209 -5.16 -6.21 29.89
CA THR A 209 -4.26 -5.07 29.53
C THR A 209 -4.91 -3.71 29.78
N ARG A 210 -5.95 -3.66 30.62
CA ARG A 210 -6.69 -2.44 30.95
C ARG A 210 -5.81 -1.43 31.70
N GLY A 211 -6.12 -0.14 31.52
CA GLY A 211 -5.39 0.97 32.17
C GLY A 211 -4.44 1.75 31.25
N GLY A 212 -4.27 1.34 29.98
CA GLY A 212 -3.48 2.10 29.00
C GLY A 212 -1.98 2.08 29.27
N ALA A 213 -1.47 0.95 29.73
CA ALA A 213 -0.05 0.76 30.02
C ALA A 213 0.80 0.77 28.73
N VAL A 214 2.07 1.17 28.88
CA VAL A 214 3.08 1.06 27.81
C VAL A 214 4.03 -0.06 28.19
N TYR A 215 4.10 -1.08 27.34
CA TYR A 215 5.05 -2.19 27.45
C TYR A 215 6.34 -1.85 26.70
N THR A 216 7.50 -2.09 27.33
CA THR A 216 8.80 -1.56 26.85
C THR A 216 9.89 -2.62 26.67
N GLU A 217 9.60 -3.89 26.92
CA GLU A 217 10.61 -4.94 26.68
C GLU A 217 10.88 -5.09 25.18
N TYR A 218 12.13 -5.40 24.82
CA TYR A 218 12.50 -5.59 23.42
C TYR A 218 11.64 -6.68 22.78
N SER A 219 10.92 -6.29 21.74
CA SER A 219 9.96 -7.16 21.05
C SER A 219 10.07 -6.97 19.55
N ASP A 220 9.82 -8.03 18.80
CA ASP A 220 9.70 -8.01 17.34
C ASP A 220 8.52 -8.90 16.91
N HIS A 221 8.36 -9.14 15.60
CA HIS A 221 7.26 -9.99 15.11
C HIS A 221 7.31 -11.43 15.64
N THR A 222 8.46 -11.93 16.08
CA THR A 222 8.58 -13.28 16.68
C THR A 222 8.03 -13.32 18.10
N SER A 223 7.96 -12.18 18.81
CA SER A 223 7.37 -12.07 20.15
C SER A 223 5.91 -12.52 20.21
N GLN A 224 5.15 -12.36 19.12
CA GLN A 224 3.78 -12.86 19.00
C GLN A 224 3.74 -14.40 18.98
N LEU A 225 4.70 -15.04 18.30
CA LEU A 225 4.83 -16.49 18.31
C LEU A 225 5.24 -16.99 19.69
N LEU A 226 6.22 -16.33 20.33
CA LEU A 226 6.66 -16.66 21.68
C LEU A 226 5.50 -16.56 22.70
N PHE A 227 4.61 -15.58 22.54
CA PHE A 227 3.39 -15.49 23.35
C PHE A 227 2.48 -16.71 23.14
N ILE A 228 2.20 -17.08 21.89
CA ILE A 228 1.34 -18.23 21.57
C ILE A 228 1.95 -19.53 22.12
N GLU A 229 3.27 -19.71 22.03
CA GLU A 229 3.98 -20.84 22.64
C GLU A 229 3.73 -20.91 24.16
N LYS A 230 3.88 -19.79 24.88
CA LYS A 230 3.60 -19.74 26.33
C LYS A 230 2.14 -20.01 26.65
N TRP A 231 1.22 -19.40 25.90
CA TRP A 231 -0.22 -19.55 26.10
C TRP A 231 -0.67 -21.00 25.91
N GLN A 232 -0.17 -21.66 24.86
CA GLN A 232 -0.53 -23.05 24.54
C GLN A 232 0.15 -24.05 25.48
N ALA A 233 1.40 -23.79 25.89
CA ALA A 233 2.08 -24.56 26.92
C ALA A 233 1.31 -24.52 28.26
N ALA A 234 0.77 -23.36 28.64
CA ALA A 234 -0.09 -23.24 29.83
C ALA A 234 -1.38 -24.07 29.73
N LYS A 235 -1.78 -24.47 28.51
CA LYS A 235 -2.92 -25.35 28.22
C LYS A 235 -2.50 -26.80 27.98
N GLY A 236 -1.25 -27.16 28.23
CA GLY A 236 -0.71 -28.51 28.09
C GLY A 236 -0.46 -28.94 26.64
N ARG A 237 -0.34 -28.00 25.70
CA ARG A 237 -0.04 -28.26 24.28
C ARG A 237 1.30 -27.65 23.89
N ASP A 238 2.08 -28.36 23.11
CA ASP A 238 3.34 -27.86 22.58
C ASP A 238 3.18 -27.40 21.14
N VAL A 239 3.36 -26.10 20.92
CA VAL A 239 3.35 -25.47 19.59
C VAL A 239 4.67 -24.77 19.28
N LYS A 240 5.74 -25.10 20.04
CA LYS A 240 7.04 -24.46 19.88
C LYS A 240 7.57 -24.65 18.46
N THR A 241 7.94 -23.54 17.83
CA THR A 241 8.66 -23.53 16.55
C THR A 241 10.16 -23.59 16.80
N ASP A 242 10.86 -24.46 16.09
CA ASP A 242 12.32 -24.53 16.16
C ASP A 242 12.96 -23.61 15.11
N GLU A 243 12.13 -22.88 14.35
CA GLU A 243 12.55 -22.07 13.21
C GLU A 243 12.95 -20.63 13.60
N ILE A 244 12.58 -20.16 14.80
CA ILE A 244 13.00 -18.83 15.29
C ILE A 244 14.52 -18.82 15.47
N VAL A 245 15.18 -17.79 14.93
CA VAL A 245 16.62 -17.56 15.10
C VAL A 245 16.99 -17.57 16.60
N PRO A 246 18.00 -18.35 17.03
CA PRO A 246 18.30 -18.52 18.45
C PRO A 246 18.52 -17.21 19.21
N TRP A 247 19.20 -16.24 18.60
CA TRP A 247 19.41 -14.94 19.22
C TRP A 247 18.08 -14.21 19.49
N ARG A 248 17.13 -14.19 18.53
CA ARG A 248 15.79 -13.62 18.76
C ARG A 248 15.06 -14.31 19.89
N ARG A 249 15.09 -15.65 19.92
CA ARG A 249 14.42 -16.42 20.97
C ARG A 249 14.96 -16.09 22.37
N ASP A 250 16.26 -15.84 22.48
CA ASP A 250 16.92 -15.56 23.76
C ASP A 250 16.84 -14.08 24.18
N ASN A 251 16.63 -13.15 23.23
CA ASN A 251 16.73 -11.71 23.48
C ASN A 251 15.42 -10.93 23.28
N MET A 252 14.43 -11.48 22.57
CA MET A 252 13.11 -10.87 22.40
C MET A 252 12.14 -11.37 23.46
N ALA A 253 11.28 -10.48 23.92
CA ALA A 253 10.29 -10.80 24.92
C ALA A 253 9.15 -11.65 24.34
N ASN A 254 8.51 -12.44 25.19
CA ASN A 254 7.37 -13.31 24.84
C ASN A 254 6.00 -12.65 25.09
N LEU A 255 5.98 -11.35 25.39
CA LEU A 255 4.80 -10.53 25.68
C LEU A 255 3.97 -10.93 26.91
N VAL A 256 4.29 -12.01 27.64
CA VAL A 256 3.51 -12.43 28.82
C VAL A 256 3.49 -11.34 29.90
N ASN A 257 4.58 -10.60 30.06
CA ASN A 257 4.69 -9.48 31.00
C ASN A 257 3.83 -8.25 30.61
N ALA A 258 3.21 -8.23 29.43
CA ALA A 258 2.27 -7.17 29.04
C ALA A 258 0.89 -7.29 29.72
N PHE A 259 0.64 -8.36 30.46
CA PHE A 259 -0.67 -8.71 31.01
C PHE A 259 -0.68 -8.75 32.54
N ASP A 260 -1.76 -8.23 33.14
CA ASP A 260 -2.13 -8.49 34.54
C ASP A 260 -3.23 -9.57 34.56
N PHE A 261 -2.81 -10.83 34.63
CA PHE A 261 -3.74 -11.97 34.66
C PHE A 261 -4.48 -12.12 36.01
N ASP A 262 -3.96 -11.51 37.07
CA ASP A 262 -4.53 -11.62 38.42
C ASP A 262 -5.67 -10.61 38.63
N ASN A 263 -5.62 -9.45 37.96
CA ASN A 263 -6.61 -8.37 38.09
C ASN A 263 -7.24 -7.96 36.74
N PRO A 264 -7.99 -8.84 36.06
CA PRO A 264 -8.66 -8.47 34.81
C PRO A 264 -9.76 -7.43 35.03
N ASP A 265 -9.85 -6.47 34.13
CA ASP A 265 -10.99 -5.54 34.04
C ASP A 265 -11.80 -5.85 32.77
N TYR A 266 -13.01 -6.37 32.97
CA TYR A 266 -13.91 -6.78 31.90
C TYR A 266 -14.78 -5.63 31.36
N SER A 267 -14.56 -4.39 31.79
CA SER A 267 -15.27 -3.24 31.25
C SER A 267 -14.94 -3.02 29.78
N VAL A 268 -15.96 -2.79 28.97
CA VAL A 268 -15.81 -2.52 27.54
C VAL A 268 -15.47 -1.03 27.35
N PRO A 269 -14.31 -0.68 26.77
CA PRO A 269 -13.96 0.71 26.52
C PRO A 269 -14.81 1.31 25.40
N GLY A 270 -15.10 2.61 25.50
CA GLY A 270 -15.57 3.37 24.35
C GLY A 270 -14.43 3.51 23.33
N LEU A 271 -14.68 3.10 22.09
CA LEU A 271 -13.70 3.23 21.00
C LEU A 271 -13.81 4.61 20.34
N PRO A 272 -12.69 5.15 19.80
CA PRO A 272 -12.72 6.36 19.00
C PRO A 272 -13.58 6.18 17.75
N GLN A 273 -14.03 7.30 17.17
CA GLN A 273 -14.73 7.25 15.89
C GLN A 273 -13.72 7.07 14.76
N ALA A 274 -13.94 6.03 13.95
CA ALA A 274 -13.33 5.84 12.65
C ALA A 274 -14.49 5.81 11.63
N PRO A 275 -14.62 6.82 10.75
CA PRO A 275 -15.66 6.88 9.73
C PRO A 275 -15.54 5.74 8.72
N GLU A 276 -16.68 5.34 8.15
CA GLU A 276 -16.68 4.34 7.08
C GLU A 276 -15.99 4.90 5.81
N PRO A 277 -15.03 4.16 5.22
CA PRO A 277 -14.36 4.58 4.00
C PRO A 277 -15.33 4.69 2.83
N HIS A 278 -15.05 5.61 1.90
CA HIS A 278 -15.84 5.72 0.68
C HIS A 278 -15.75 4.43 -0.15
N ARG A 279 -16.87 4.09 -0.80
CA ARG A 279 -16.99 2.99 -1.75
C ARG A 279 -17.56 3.50 -3.06
N ASN A 280 -17.09 2.95 -4.17
CA ASN A 280 -17.58 3.31 -5.50
C ASN A 280 -18.97 2.71 -5.76
N SER A 281 -19.54 2.96 -6.94
CA SER A 281 -20.87 2.45 -7.33
C SER A 281 -20.99 0.93 -7.44
N LYS A 282 -19.86 0.20 -7.44
CA LYS A 282 -19.80 -1.26 -7.38
C LYS A 282 -19.65 -1.80 -5.96
N GLY A 283 -19.50 -0.94 -4.96
CA GLY A 283 -19.31 -1.30 -3.56
C GLY A 283 -17.86 -1.59 -3.17
N GLU A 284 -16.90 -1.32 -4.06
CA GLU A 284 -15.46 -1.50 -3.81
C GLU A 284 -14.91 -0.27 -3.06
N TYR A 285 -13.99 -0.49 -2.13
CA TYR A 285 -13.34 0.61 -1.41
C TYR A 285 -12.45 1.43 -2.35
N ASP A 286 -12.64 2.75 -2.34
CA ASP A 286 -11.89 3.70 -3.15
C ASP A 286 -11.61 5.01 -2.38
N GLY A 287 -11.64 4.94 -1.04
CA GLY A 287 -11.49 6.08 -0.13
C GLY A 287 -10.27 6.96 -0.40
N SER A 288 -9.12 6.34 -0.65
CA SER A 288 -7.88 7.09 -0.89
C SER A 288 -7.87 7.78 -2.27
N SER A 289 -8.34 7.12 -3.32
CA SER A 289 -8.55 7.76 -4.63
C SER A 289 -9.62 8.84 -4.59
N HIS A 290 -10.69 8.65 -3.82
CA HIS A 290 -11.74 9.64 -3.61
C HIS A 290 -11.17 10.87 -2.91
N CYS A 291 -10.45 10.68 -1.80
CA CYS A 291 -9.79 11.75 -1.06
C CYS A 291 -8.78 12.52 -1.94
N ALA A 292 -7.92 11.81 -2.68
CA ALA A 292 -6.98 12.42 -3.62
C ALA A 292 -7.69 13.23 -4.72
N SER A 293 -8.89 12.81 -5.14
CA SER A 293 -9.71 13.58 -6.11
C SER A 293 -10.30 14.86 -5.52
N LEU A 294 -10.51 14.93 -4.20
CA LEU A 294 -11.02 16.11 -3.49
C LEU A 294 -9.92 17.10 -3.10
N HIS A 295 -8.69 16.62 -2.91
CA HIS A 295 -7.57 17.41 -2.40
C HIS A 295 -6.41 17.40 -3.40
N LEU A 296 -6.49 18.29 -4.39
CA LEU A 296 -5.37 18.59 -5.27
C LEU A 296 -4.25 19.31 -4.48
N ALA A 297 -2.99 19.13 -4.93
CA ALA A 297 -1.77 19.70 -4.36
C ALA A 297 -1.86 21.23 -4.08
N GLU A 298 -0.92 21.80 -3.31
CA GLU A 298 -0.93 23.23 -2.94
C GLU A 298 -1.41 24.16 -4.06
N LYS A 299 -2.45 24.96 -3.78
CA LYS A 299 -2.98 25.95 -4.72
C LYS A 299 -1.83 26.81 -5.25
N GLY A 300 -1.69 26.88 -6.56
CA GLY A 300 -0.65 27.66 -7.21
C GLY A 300 -0.31 27.14 -8.59
N PHE A 301 0.75 27.71 -9.17
CA PHE A 301 1.22 27.31 -10.48
C PHE A 301 2.74 27.27 -10.54
N LYS A 302 3.28 26.37 -11.36
CA LYS A 302 4.72 26.29 -11.67
C LYS A 302 4.93 26.20 -13.18
N PRO A 303 5.93 26.91 -13.75
CA PRO A 303 6.26 26.79 -15.16
C PRO A 303 6.75 25.37 -15.47
N VAL A 304 6.21 24.76 -16.52
CA VAL A 304 6.60 23.44 -17.00
C VAL A 304 7.84 23.53 -17.88
N ARG A 305 8.77 22.59 -17.72
CA ARG A 305 9.98 22.46 -18.54
C ARG A 305 10.18 21.01 -18.95
N GLY A 306 10.72 20.79 -20.15
CA GLY A 306 10.89 19.45 -20.71
C GLY A 306 9.65 18.95 -21.46
N LEU A 307 9.68 17.69 -21.90
CA LEU A 307 8.53 17.03 -22.51
C LEU A 307 7.37 16.95 -21.51
N LEU A 308 6.15 16.97 -22.03
CA LEU A 308 4.96 16.90 -21.18
C LEU A 308 4.68 15.46 -20.72
N THR A 309 4.07 15.34 -19.56
CA THR A 309 3.53 14.09 -19.01
C THR A 309 2.14 14.34 -18.44
N GLU A 310 1.33 13.29 -18.32
CA GLU A 310 -0.02 13.37 -17.77
C GLU A 310 -0.04 13.71 -16.26
N GLY A 311 -1.26 13.76 -15.69
CA GLY A 311 -1.49 13.83 -14.24
C GLY A 311 -1.57 15.23 -13.66
N ARG A 312 -1.75 16.28 -14.48
CA ARG A 312 -1.85 17.67 -14.01
C ARG A 312 -2.73 18.53 -14.92
N THR A 313 -3.30 19.59 -14.36
CA THR A 313 -3.93 20.64 -15.17
C THR A 313 -2.88 21.63 -15.67
N LEU A 314 -3.00 22.02 -16.93
CA LEU A 314 -2.08 22.91 -17.62
C LEU A 314 -2.77 24.18 -18.11
N THR A 315 -2.12 25.33 -17.96
CA THR A 315 -2.48 26.54 -18.70
C THR A 315 -1.45 26.83 -19.76
N LEU A 316 -1.91 27.01 -21.01
CA LEU A 316 -1.07 27.32 -22.16
C LEU A 316 -1.17 28.81 -22.46
N GLU A 317 -0.08 29.54 -22.27
CA GLU A 317 -0.02 30.99 -22.45
C GLU A 317 0.92 31.39 -23.59
N ALA A 318 0.48 32.33 -24.42
CA ALA A 318 1.32 33.03 -25.38
C ALA A 318 0.97 34.53 -25.41
N SER A 319 1.97 35.39 -25.21
CA SER A 319 1.82 36.86 -25.29
C SER A 319 0.73 37.44 -24.36
N GLY A 320 0.62 36.94 -23.12
CA GLY A 320 -0.39 37.37 -22.15
C GLY A 320 -1.81 36.89 -22.47
N GLN A 321 -1.95 35.89 -23.36
CA GLN A 321 -3.22 35.26 -23.68
C GLN A 321 -3.14 33.76 -23.38
N ALA A 322 -4.16 33.22 -22.73
CA ALA A 322 -4.28 31.81 -22.43
C ALA A 322 -5.26 31.12 -23.37
N LEU A 323 -4.94 29.89 -23.75
CA LEU A 323 -5.86 29.00 -24.44
C LEU A 323 -7.05 28.72 -23.53
N THR A 324 -8.28 28.96 -24.01
CA THR A 324 -9.49 28.97 -23.18
C THR A 324 -10.60 28.16 -23.81
N ALA A 325 -11.23 27.28 -23.03
CA ALA A 325 -12.44 26.57 -23.43
C ALA A 325 -13.66 27.50 -23.29
N SER A 326 -14.26 27.91 -24.41
CA SER A 326 -15.43 28.79 -24.40
C SER A 326 -16.71 27.98 -24.56
N SER A 327 -17.37 27.65 -23.45
CA SER A 327 -18.65 26.90 -23.45
C SER A 327 -19.74 27.59 -24.28
N SER A 328 -19.80 28.93 -24.23
CA SER A 328 -20.75 29.73 -25.03
C SER A 328 -20.53 29.64 -26.54
N ARG A 329 -19.30 29.30 -26.98
CA ARG A 329 -18.93 29.20 -28.41
C ARG A 329 -18.73 27.74 -28.86
N GLY A 330 -18.73 26.79 -27.93
CA GLY A 330 -18.40 25.39 -28.20
C GLY A 330 -17.02 25.22 -28.86
N ALA A 331 -16.06 26.09 -28.53
CA ALA A 331 -14.79 26.19 -29.23
C ALA A 331 -13.64 26.63 -28.32
N VAL A 332 -12.42 26.40 -28.79
CA VAL A 332 -11.20 26.89 -28.18
C VAL A 332 -10.93 28.32 -28.67
N VAL A 333 -10.70 29.23 -27.74
CA VAL A 333 -10.42 30.65 -28.02
C VAL A 333 -9.21 31.12 -27.22
N LEU A 334 -8.83 32.38 -27.41
CA LEU A 334 -7.89 33.07 -26.53
C LEU A 334 -8.64 34.04 -25.61
N SER A 335 -8.22 34.08 -24.35
CA SER A 335 -8.61 35.11 -23.39
C SER A 335 -7.37 35.64 -22.65
N ALA A 336 -7.50 36.75 -21.92
CA ALA A 336 -6.39 37.27 -21.13
C ALA A 336 -5.96 36.25 -20.08
N ALA A 337 -4.66 35.93 -20.02
CA ALA A 337 -4.14 34.99 -19.04
C ALA A 337 -4.38 35.53 -17.62
N GLY A 338 -4.91 34.68 -16.74
CA GLY A 338 -5.03 35.01 -15.32
C GLY A 338 -3.65 35.23 -14.70
N ARG A 339 -3.54 36.16 -13.74
CA ARG A 339 -2.26 36.47 -13.08
C ARG A 339 -1.69 35.25 -12.34
N ASP A 340 -2.59 34.46 -11.76
CA ASP A 340 -2.27 33.29 -10.93
C ASP A 340 -2.56 31.97 -11.66
N HIS A 341 -2.90 32.03 -12.95
CA HIS A 341 -3.27 30.90 -13.81
C HIS A 341 -4.40 30.00 -13.24
N ASP A 342 -5.21 30.51 -12.32
CA ASP A 342 -6.24 29.76 -11.58
C ASP A 342 -7.65 29.80 -12.21
N ASN A 343 -7.77 30.29 -13.44
CA ASN A 343 -9.02 30.24 -14.19
C ASN A 343 -9.21 28.85 -14.81
N VAL A 344 -10.12 28.05 -14.28
CA VAL A 344 -10.39 26.68 -14.74
C VAL A 344 -10.75 26.57 -16.22
N GLN A 345 -11.36 27.60 -16.82
CA GLN A 345 -11.65 27.63 -18.26
C GLN A 345 -10.39 27.72 -19.12
N GLN A 346 -9.27 28.15 -18.54
CA GLN A 346 -7.93 28.17 -19.15
C GLN A 346 -7.12 26.91 -18.83
N GLY A 347 -7.70 25.99 -18.06
CA GLY A 347 -7.11 24.72 -17.67
C GLY A 347 -7.36 23.62 -18.70
N TRP A 348 -6.30 22.86 -18.97
CA TRP A 348 -6.31 21.75 -19.93
C TRP A 348 -5.65 20.51 -19.32
N VAL A 349 -6.21 19.35 -19.61
CA VAL A 349 -5.63 18.03 -19.29
C VAL A 349 -5.16 17.42 -20.60
N ILE A 350 -3.92 16.95 -20.64
CA ILE A 350 -3.37 16.23 -21.79
C ILE A 350 -3.48 14.73 -21.55
N HIS A 351 -3.73 13.98 -22.62
CA HIS A 351 -3.83 12.52 -22.61
C HIS A 351 -2.89 11.97 -23.68
N ALA A 352 -1.85 11.25 -23.27
CA ALA A 352 -0.87 10.61 -24.13
C ALA A 352 -1.55 9.55 -25.00
N VAL A 353 -1.23 9.58 -26.30
CA VAL A 353 -1.67 8.55 -27.25
C VAL A 353 -0.89 7.24 -26.99
N GLU A 354 0.38 7.37 -26.62
CA GLU A 354 1.26 6.27 -26.21
C GLU A 354 2.10 6.73 -25.01
N ILE A 355 2.21 5.88 -24.00
CA ILE A 355 2.97 6.17 -22.78
C ILE A 355 4.44 6.43 -23.13
N GLY A 356 4.99 7.54 -22.62
CA GLY A 356 6.36 7.96 -22.91
C GLY A 356 6.56 8.65 -24.27
N GLY A 357 5.52 8.75 -25.09
CA GLY A 357 5.52 9.48 -26.34
C GLY A 357 5.35 10.99 -26.18
N ASN A 358 5.36 11.71 -27.32
CA ASN A 358 5.12 13.16 -27.39
C ASN A 358 3.81 13.52 -28.11
N GLU A 359 2.91 12.56 -28.29
CA GLU A 359 1.61 12.73 -28.94
C GLU A 359 0.49 12.77 -27.91
N PHE A 360 -0.35 13.80 -27.95
CA PHE A 360 -1.39 14.03 -26.95
C PHE A 360 -2.72 14.44 -27.59
N THR A 361 -3.82 13.94 -27.03
CA THR A 361 -5.12 14.62 -27.12
C THR A 361 -5.27 15.55 -25.92
N ILE A 362 -6.11 16.58 -26.02
CA ILE A 362 -6.22 17.62 -24.98
C ILE A 362 -7.70 17.85 -24.66
N SER A 363 -8.06 17.82 -23.37
CA SER A 363 -9.42 18.11 -22.88
C SER A 363 -9.43 19.31 -21.93
N SER A 364 -10.56 20.01 -21.88
CA SER A 364 -10.81 21.08 -20.90
C SER A 364 -10.84 20.52 -19.48
N ALA A 365 -10.17 21.19 -18.54
CA ALA A 365 -10.25 20.85 -17.13
C ALA A 365 -11.61 21.24 -16.51
N ASP A 366 -12.29 22.24 -17.09
CA ASP A 366 -13.61 22.70 -16.64
C ASP A 366 -14.73 21.75 -17.09
N THR A 367 -14.72 21.35 -18.37
CA THR A 367 -15.87 20.66 -19.00
C THR A 367 -15.60 19.23 -19.43
N GLY A 368 -14.35 18.77 -19.41
CA GLY A 368 -13.94 17.46 -19.94
C GLY A 368 -14.03 17.33 -21.47
N LEU A 369 -14.45 18.38 -22.18
CA LEU A 369 -14.56 18.35 -23.65
C LEU A 369 -13.18 18.42 -24.31
N TYR A 370 -12.98 17.63 -25.36
CA TYR A 370 -11.75 17.53 -26.12
C TYR A 370 -11.62 18.62 -27.18
N ILE A 371 -10.39 19.03 -27.48
CA ILE A 371 -10.08 19.83 -28.66
C ILE A 371 -10.19 18.93 -29.90
N CYS A 372 -11.10 19.27 -30.80
CA CYS A 372 -11.41 18.54 -32.02
C CYS A 372 -11.17 19.45 -33.24
N ASP A 373 -11.49 18.94 -34.44
CA ASP A 373 -11.22 19.64 -35.68
C ASP A 373 -11.75 21.08 -35.71
N ASN A 374 -10.99 21.96 -36.37
CA ASN A 374 -11.28 23.40 -36.45
C ASN A 374 -11.42 24.08 -35.08
N LEU A 375 -10.71 23.57 -34.07
CA LEU A 375 -10.70 24.11 -32.71
C LEU A 375 -12.08 24.09 -32.04
N LYS A 376 -12.95 23.17 -32.47
CA LYS A 376 -14.23 22.92 -31.79
C LYS A 376 -14.02 22.04 -30.56
N LEU A 377 -14.91 22.17 -29.59
CA LEU A 377 -14.96 21.29 -28.43
C LEU A 377 -15.92 20.13 -28.73
N CYS A 378 -15.52 18.89 -28.42
CA CYS A 378 -16.38 17.72 -28.57
C CYS A 378 -16.24 16.73 -27.41
N ASN A 379 -17.27 15.89 -27.21
CA ASN A 379 -17.39 15.00 -26.05
C ASN A 379 -16.76 13.62 -26.24
N ALA A 380 -16.19 13.34 -27.42
CA ALA A 380 -15.66 12.02 -27.75
C ALA A 380 -14.15 12.09 -27.95
N ALA A 381 -13.39 11.41 -27.10
CA ALA A 381 -11.93 11.33 -27.18
C ALA A 381 -11.44 10.83 -28.55
N GLY A 382 -12.14 9.85 -29.16
CA GLY A 382 -11.80 9.33 -30.50
C GLY A 382 -12.02 10.32 -31.66
N LYS A 383 -12.58 11.51 -31.40
CA LYS A 383 -12.71 12.62 -32.38
C LYS A 383 -11.77 13.78 -32.07
N ALA A 384 -10.97 13.68 -31.01
CA ALA A 384 -10.00 14.69 -30.65
C ALA A 384 -8.88 14.73 -31.71
N VAL A 385 -8.36 15.92 -31.97
CA VAL A 385 -7.15 16.04 -32.78
C VAL A 385 -5.95 15.64 -31.92
N ILE A 386 -4.98 14.98 -32.56
CA ILE A 386 -3.73 14.60 -31.89
C ILE A 386 -2.72 15.71 -32.12
N PHE A 387 -2.08 16.16 -31.04
CA PHE A 387 -0.98 17.11 -31.05
C PHE A 387 0.34 16.41 -30.83
N VAL A 388 1.30 16.61 -31.73
CA VAL A 388 2.72 16.33 -31.48
C VAL A 388 3.29 17.53 -30.73
N VAL A 389 3.74 17.32 -29.50
CA VAL A 389 4.19 18.38 -28.60
C VAL A 389 5.70 18.28 -28.36
N ASP A 390 6.43 19.29 -28.82
CA ASP A 390 7.88 19.40 -28.63
C ASP A 390 8.22 20.50 -27.64
N PHE A 391 9.36 20.35 -26.96
CA PHE A 391 9.93 21.36 -26.07
C PHE A 391 11.23 21.93 -26.64
N ALA A 392 11.33 23.26 -26.66
CA ALA A 392 12.56 23.96 -27.01
C ALA A 392 13.06 24.80 -25.81
N PRO A 393 14.30 24.56 -25.33
CA PRO A 393 14.88 25.36 -24.25
C PRO A 393 14.78 26.86 -24.54
N SER A 394 14.38 27.63 -23.52
CA SER A 394 14.17 29.09 -23.59
C SER A 394 13.02 29.58 -24.50
N LYS A 395 12.29 28.69 -25.16
CA LYS A 395 11.13 29.06 -26.00
C LYS A 395 9.80 28.52 -25.45
N GLY A 396 9.82 27.32 -24.87
CA GLY A 396 8.62 26.65 -24.36
C GLY A 396 8.17 25.50 -25.26
N HIS A 397 6.86 25.26 -25.31
CA HIS A 397 6.27 24.09 -25.97
C HIS A 397 5.61 24.46 -27.29
N SER A 398 5.80 23.65 -28.33
CA SER A 398 5.09 23.80 -29.60
C SER A 398 4.08 22.68 -29.79
N LEU A 399 2.87 23.04 -30.21
CA LEU A 399 1.77 22.10 -30.46
C LEU A 399 1.53 22.01 -31.96
N LYS A 400 1.88 20.89 -32.59
CA LYS A 400 1.69 20.62 -34.02
C LYS A 400 0.56 19.60 -34.20
N LEU A 401 -0.35 19.80 -35.16
CA LEU A 401 -1.32 18.76 -35.50
C LEU A 401 -0.59 17.52 -36.05
N LYS A 402 -1.04 16.32 -35.64
CA LYS A 402 -0.56 15.07 -36.21
C LYS A 402 -0.93 15.02 -37.69
N ASP A 403 0.00 14.54 -38.51
CA ASP A 403 -0.13 14.40 -39.98
C ASP A 403 -0.36 15.69 -40.77
N VAL A 404 -0.36 16.86 -40.11
CA VAL A 404 -0.52 18.17 -40.74
C VAL A 404 0.63 19.08 -40.30
N ASN A 405 1.36 19.67 -41.26
CA ASN A 405 2.47 20.59 -40.96
C ASN A 405 1.96 21.99 -40.55
N SER A 406 1.20 22.05 -39.45
CA SER A 406 0.56 23.24 -38.91
C SER A 406 0.65 23.25 -37.39
N TYR A 407 1.12 24.38 -36.85
CA TYR A 407 1.28 24.62 -35.43
C TYR A 407 0.18 25.53 -34.91
N LEU A 408 -0.31 25.24 -33.70
CA LEU A 408 -1.24 26.10 -32.97
C LEU A 408 -0.51 27.36 -32.50
N ALA A 409 -1.05 28.52 -32.84
CA ALA A 409 -0.44 29.81 -32.52
C ALA A 409 -1.45 30.86 -32.08
N ALA A 410 -1.00 31.76 -31.22
CA ALA A 410 -1.64 33.04 -30.99
C ALA A 410 -1.04 34.08 -31.95
N ASP A 411 -1.87 34.70 -32.78
CA ASP A 411 -1.41 35.74 -33.70
C ASP A 411 -1.24 37.11 -33.01
N ARG A 412 -0.70 38.09 -33.74
CA ARG A 412 -0.49 39.45 -33.20
C ARG A 412 -1.78 40.19 -32.84
N LYS A 413 -2.93 39.72 -33.33
CA LYS A 413 -4.26 40.26 -33.03
C LYS A 413 -4.92 39.49 -31.87
N LYS A 414 -4.18 38.63 -31.16
CA LYS A 414 -4.68 37.79 -30.07
C LYS A 414 -5.78 36.82 -30.54
N ALA A 415 -5.73 36.39 -31.80
CA ALA A 415 -6.59 35.36 -32.34
C ALA A 415 -5.85 34.02 -32.43
N LEU A 416 -6.58 32.94 -32.19
CA LEU A 416 -6.06 31.58 -32.32
C LEU A 416 -6.01 31.21 -33.80
N THR A 417 -4.88 30.66 -34.26
CA THR A 417 -4.66 30.35 -35.68
C THR A 417 -3.76 29.13 -35.86
N TRP A 418 -3.75 28.60 -37.10
CA TRP A 418 -2.85 27.56 -37.56
C TRP A 418 -1.79 28.18 -38.48
N GLN A 419 -0.52 27.89 -38.23
CA GLN A 419 0.59 28.41 -39.05
C GLN A 419 1.65 27.35 -39.33
N LYS A 420 2.34 27.47 -40.47
CA LYS A 420 3.42 26.55 -40.87
C LYS A 420 4.70 26.71 -40.03
N ARG A 421 4.92 27.91 -39.49
CA ARG A 421 6.09 28.19 -38.66
C ARG A 421 5.82 27.73 -37.22
N GLN A 422 6.80 27.08 -36.61
CA GLN A 422 6.71 26.68 -35.20
C GLN A 422 6.35 27.88 -34.31
N ALA A 423 5.30 27.71 -33.52
CA ALA A 423 4.86 28.64 -32.49
C ALA A 423 5.07 28.00 -31.11
N PHE A 424 5.29 28.83 -30.09
CA PHE A 424 5.61 28.36 -28.75
C PHE A 424 4.64 28.93 -27.72
N TRP A 425 4.37 28.12 -26.70
CA TRP A 425 3.53 28.41 -25.55
C TRP A 425 4.35 28.23 -24.29
N SER A 426 4.18 29.15 -23.34
CA SER A 426 4.58 28.93 -21.96
C SER A 426 3.50 28.09 -21.29
N ILE A 427 3.87 26.92 -20.78
CA ILE A 427 2.94 26.02 -20.12
C ILE A 427 3.17 26.09 -18.61
N PHE A 428 2.09 26.20 -17.85
CA PHE A 428 2.10 26.22 -16.39
C PHE A 428 1.31 25.02 -15.87
N SER A 429 1.89 24.28 -14.92
CA SER A 429 1.18 23.27 -14.14
C SER A 429 0.42 24.02 -13.06
N VAL A 430 -0.90 23.88 -13.07
CA VAL A 430 -1.81 24.61 -12.19
C VAL A 430 -2.47 23.65 -11.23
N THR A 431 -2.61 24.10 -9.99
CA THR A 431 -3.37 23.42 -8.97
C THR A 431 -4.33 24.43 -8.34
N TYR A 432 -5.63 24.12 -8.35
CA TYR A 432 -6.72 25.05 -8.05
C TYR A 432 -7.05 25.17 -6.57
#